data_AF-A0A822F8U7-F1
#
_entry.id   AF-A0A822F8U7-F1
#
_cell.length_a   1.000
_cell.length_b   1.000
_cell.length_c   1.000
_cell.angle_alpha   90.00
_cell.angle_beta   90.00
_cell.angle_gamma   90.00
#
_symmetry.space_group_name_H-M   'P 1'
#
loop_
_entity.id
_entity.type
_entity.pdbx_description
1 polymer ?
#
loop_
_entity_poly.entity_id
_entity_poly.type
_entity_poly.pdbx_seq_one_letter_code
_entity_poly.pdbx_strand_id
1 'polypeptide(L)'
;MKNPMFDILLKSISIEDRFNYSHVIKKLSLTILLPLFIGQIIHLLWTKKIIYLRDKLYFSQMNGIALLIIVWSVFSTAFSNQSFQTMQKKDLFILILIDACIYVLLSSLILLIARLPIRHWQFSEKDTIAIMFCASMKTLAMGVSLINALYDKESTHITGLLPLPLIIYHALQLIIGAIQSILLKNWIKKKIQKSTKTLKDKNYIQSRYEDKLKTDETQTINVTS
;
A
#
# COMPACT_ATOMS: atom_id res chain seq x y z
N MET A 1 28.60 -40.24 4.03
CA MET A 1 28.60 -39.19 2.99
C MET A 1 28.17 -37.88 3.64
N LYS A 2 29.10 -36.95 3.89
CA LYS A 2 28.79 -35.59 4.37
C LYS A 2 28.13 -34.86 3.20
N ASN A 3 26.83 -34.55 3.33
CA ASN A 3 26.10 -33.84 2.29
C ASN A 3 26.45 -32.36 2.36
N PRO A 4 27.13 -31.78 1.36
CA PRO A 4 27.56 -30.37 1.37
C PRO A 4 26.39 -29.39 1.46
N MET A 5 25.19 -29.82 1.06
CA MET A 5 23.95 -29.05 1.18
C MET A 5 23.51 -28.86 2.64
N PHE A 6 23.75 -29.85 3.51
CA PHE A 6 23.39 -29.80 4.93
C PHE A 6 24.37 -28.92 5.72
N ASP A 7 25.66 -28.95 5.36
CA ASP A 7 26.67 -28.03 5.90
C ASP A 7 26.42 -26.58 5.47
N ILE A 8 25.87 -26.33 4.27
CA ILE A 8 25.43 -24.99 3.83
C ILE A 8 24.21 -24.53 4.64
N LEU A 9 23.24 -25.41 4.90
CA LEU A 9 22.07 -25.11 5.73
C LEU A 9 22.43 -24.82 7.19
N LEU A 10 23.32 -25.63 7.77
CA LEU A 10 23.85 -25.38 9.11
C LEU A 10 24.69 -24.11 9.18
N LYS A 11 25.41 -23.75 8.10
CA LYS A 11 26.12 -22.48 8.02
C LYS A 11 25.17 -21.28 7.86
N SER A 12 24.04 -21.41 7.15
CA SER A 12 22.99 -20.37 7.13
C SER A 12 22.31 -20.20 8.49
N ILE A 13 22.14 -21.28 9.25
CA ILE A 13 21.61 -21.28 10.62
C ILE A 13 22.66 -20.78 11.64
N SER A 14 23.95 -20.99 11.39
CA SER A 14 25.02 -20.46 12.25
C SER A 14 25.38 -18.99 11.94
N ILE A 15 24.99 -18.48 10.75
CA ILE A 15 24.98 -17.02 10.48
C ILE A 15 23.91 -16.32 11.34
N GLU A 16 22.86 -17.03 11.76
CA GLU A 16 21.82 -16.54 12.67
C GLU A 16 22.41 -16.10 14.03
N ASP A 17 23.50 -16.74 14.51
CA ASP A 17 24.18 -16.33 15.75
C ASP A 17 25.00 -15.03 15.65
N ARG A 18 25.20 -14.48 14.44
CA ARG A 18 25.94 -13.22 14.22
C ARG A 18 25.07 -11.99 14.44
N PHE A 19 23.75 -12.13 14.31
CA PHE A 19 22.79 -11.05 14.49
C PHE A 19 22.05 -11.24 15.81
N ASN A 20 22.30 -10.36 16.77
CA ASN A 20 21.60 -10.40 18.04
C ASN A 20 20.16 -9.89 17.84
N TYR A 21 19.25 -10.76 17.37
CA TYR A 21 17.86 -10.41 17.02
C TYR A 21 17.11 -9.72 18.15
N SER A 22 17.40 -10.10 19.40
CA SER A 22 16.85 -9.43 20.59
C SER A 22 17.18 -7.93 20.60
N HIS A 23 18.41 -7.58 20.25
CA HIS A 23 18.84 -6.20 20.13
C HIS A 23 18.17 -5.47 18.96
N VAL A 24 18.07 -6.13 17.80
CA VAL A 24 17.45 -5.56 16.59
C VAL A 24 15.97 -5.26 16.82
N ILE A 25 15.22 -6.23 17.36
CA ILE A 25 13.80 -6.08 17.68
C ILE A 25 13.61 -4.98 18.72
N LYS A 26 14.41 -4.97 19.79
CA LYS A 26 14.32 -3.92 20.81
C LYS A 26 14.59 -2.53 20.23
N LYS A 27 15.62 -2.39 19.39
CA LYS A 27 15.97 -1.12 18.74
C LYS A 27 14.89 -0.66 17.76
N LEU A 28 14.37 -1.57 16.94
CA LEU A 28 13.31 -1.28 15.97
C LEU A 28 12.01 -0.89 16.66
N SER A 29 11.58 -1.67 17.66
CA SER A 29 10.40 -1.37 18.47
C SER A 29 10.57 -0.04 19.18
N LEU A 30 11.73 0.28 19.76
CA LEU A 30 11.92 1.57 20.43
C LEU A 30 11.98 2.74 19.44
N THR A 31 12.49 2.54 18.23
CA THR A 31 12.57 3.60 17.21
C THR A 31 11.22 3.91 16.57
N ILE A 32 10.35 2.91 16.40
CA ILE A 32 9.05 3.05 15.72
C ILE A 32 7.90 3.18 16.72
N LEU A 33 7.85 2.31 17.73
CA LEU A 33 6.74 2.25 18.69
C LEU A 33 6.77 3.44 19.65
N LEU A 34 7.95 3.92 20.07
CA LEU A 34 8.06 5.07 20.97
C LEU A 34 7.44 6.35 20.37
N PRO A 35 7.81 6.81 19.16
CA PRO A 35 7.18 8.01 18.58
C PRO A 35 5.70 7.78 18.28
N LEU A 36 5.28 6.57 17.92
CA LEU A 36 3.86 6.24 17.74
C LEU A 36 3.08 6.36 19.06
N PHE A 37 3.63 5.84 20.16
CA PHE A 37 2.99 5.86 21.47
C PHE A 37 2.88 7.29 22.01
N ILE A 38 3.95 8.07 21.88
CA ILE A 38 3.97 9.50 22.22
C ILE A 38 2.93 10.25 21.37
N GLY A 39 2.91 10.00 20.06
CA GLY A 39 1.93 10.59 19.15
C GLY A 39 0.48 10.29 19.54
N GLN A 40 0.19 9.04 19.94
CA GLN A 40 -1.14 8.64 20.39
C GLN A 40 -1.53 9.26 21.73
N ILE A 41 -0.61 9.35 22.69
CA ILE A 41 -0.87 10.05 23.97
C ILE A 41 -1.18 11.53 23.70
N ILE A 42 -0.38 12.20 22.88
CA ILE A 42 -0.61 13.61 22.55
C ILE A 42 -1.97 13.78 21.86
N HIS A 43 -2.33 12.87 20.94
CA HIS A 43 -3.63 12.88 20.29
C HIS A 43 -4.81 12.64 21.23
N LEU A 44 -4.67 11.74 22.20
CA LEU A 44 -5.68 11.46 23.21
C LEU A 44 -5.88 12.65 24.16
N LEU A 45 -4.79 13.32 24.56
CA LEU A 45 -4.85 14.45 25.49
C LEU A 45 -5.34 15.75 24.84
N TRP A 46 -5.10 15.96 23.54
CA TRP A 46 -5.40 17.22 22.85
C TRP A 46 -6.18 17.08 21.54
N THR A 47 -7.14 16.15 21.47
CA THR A 47 -7.88 15.82 20.23
C THR A 47 -8.45 17.05 19.51
N LYS A 48 -9.12 17.97 20.21
CA LYS A 48 -9.73 19.17 19.59
C LYS A 48 -8.69 20.14 19.00
N LYS A 49 -7.56 20.32 19.68
CA LYS A 49 -6.49 21.24 19.26
C LYS A 49 -5.68 20.65 18.09
N ILE A 50 -5.50 19.34 18.08
CA ILE A 50 -4.79 18.63 17.00
C ILE A 50 -5.62 18.54 15.72
N ILE A 51 -6.94 18.35 15.82
CA ILE A 51 -7.81 18.39 14.65
C ILE A 51 -7.71 19.76 13.95
N TYR A 52 -7.75 20.85 14.73
CA TYR A 52 -7.56 22.20 14.21
C TYR A 52 -6.16 22.41 13.61
N LEU A 53 -5.12 21.92 14.29
CA LEU A 53 -3.75 22.00 13.78
C LEU A 53 -3.56 21.17 12.52
N ARG A 54 -4.16 19.98 12.41
CA ARG A 54 -4.09 19.12 11.22
C ARG A 54 -4.64 19.81 9.98
N ASP A 55 -5.75 20.50 10.14
CA ASP A 55 -6.39 21.22 9.03
C ASP A 55 -5.54 22.45 8.61
N LYS A 56 -4.76 23.02 9.55
CA LYS A 56 -3.87 24.17 9.29
C LYS A 56 -2.46 23.79 8.83
N LEU A 57 -1.91 22.65 9.25
CA LEU A 57 -0.51 22.25 9.02
C LEU A 57 -0.29 21.34 7.81
N TYR A 58 -1.33 21.00 7.04
CA TYR A 58 -1.21 20.12 5.87
C TYR A 58 -0.27 18.92 6.12
N PHE A 59 -0.49 18.15 7.19
CA PHE A 59 0.42 17.05 7.59
C PHE A 59 0.76 16.07 6.46
N SER A 60 -0.14 15.91 5.47
CA SER A 60 0.12 15.12 4.26
C SER A 60 1.30 15.66 3.44
N GLN A 61 1.44 16.98 3.33
CA GLN A 61 2.56 17.62 2.63
C GLN A 61 3.86 17.47 3.43
N MET A 62 3.80 17.63 4.75
CA MET A 62 4.96 17.42 5.63
C MET A 62 5.50 16.00 5.53
N ASN A 63 4.62 14.99 5.52
CA ASN A 63 5.01 13.60 5.32
C ASN A 63 5.68 13.37 3.96
N GLY A 64 5.15 13.99 2.89
CA GLY A 64 5.76 13.95 1.56
C GLY A 64 7.16 14.58 1.53
N ILE A 65 7.34 15.74 2.18
CA ILE A 65 8.64 16.41 2.30
C ILE A 65 9.62 15.55 3.11
N ALA A 66 9.18 14.97 4.23
CA ALA A 66 10.03 14.09 5.06
C ALA A 66 10.49 12.85 4.27
N LEU A 67 9.58 12.20 3.52
CA LEU A 67 9.94 11.09 2.64
C LEU A 67 10.95 11.52 1.57
N LEU A 68 10.77 12.70 0.97
CA LEU A 68 11.69 13.23 -0.03
C LEU A 68 13.09 13.50 0.56
N ILE A 69 13.17 14.03 1.78
CA ILE A 69 14.43 14.25 2.50
C ILE A 69 15.13 12.92 2.79
N ILE A 70 14.39 11.88 3.22
CA ILE A 70 14.97 10.55 3.47
C ILE A 70 15.54 9.97 2.16
N VAL A 71 14.77 10.04 1.07
CA VAL A 71 15.21 9.58 -0.26
C VAL A 71 16.47 10.32 -0.70
N TRP A 72 16.49 11.65 -0.55
CA TRP A 72 17.64 12.48 -0.85
C TRP A 72 18.87 12.09 -0.02
N SER A 73 18.73 11.97 1.30
CA SER A 73 19.82 11.65 2.21
C SER A 73 20.52 10.36 1.80
N VAL A 74 19.75 9.30 1.54
CA VAL A 74 20.31 8.01 1.16
C VAL A 74 20.89 8.04 -0.25
N PHE A 75 20.27 8.76 -1.19
CA PHE A 75 20.83 8.96 -2.52
C PHE A 75 22.21 9.64 -2.46
N SER A 76 22.36 10.67 -1.63
CA SER A 76 23.65 11.33 -1.39
C SER A 76 24.69 10.37 -0.78
N THR A 77 24.29 9.54 0.19
CA THR A 77 25.17 8.50 0.76
C THR A 77 25.62 7.48 -0.29
N ALA A 78 24.70 7.02 -1.14
CA ALA A 78 25.01 6.08 -2.21
C ALA A 78 25.94 6.68 -3.29
N PHE A 79 25.77 7.96 -3.61
CA PHE A 79 26.65 8.68 -4.53
C PHE A 79 28.07 8.83 -3.94
N SER A 80 28.17 9.15 -2.64
CA SER A 80 29.45 9.23 -1.93
C SER A 80 30.19 7.89 -1.87
N ASN A 81 29.46 6.77 -1.85
CA ASN A 81 30.02 5.42 -1.79
C ASN A 81 30.34 4.81 -3.17
N GLN A 82 30.23 5.58 -4.27
CA GLN A 82 30.46 5.13 -5.66
C GLN A 82 29.68 3.87 -6.06
N SER A 83 28.58 3.59 -5.36
CA SER A 83 27.83 2.33 -5.47
C SER A 83 27.26 2.05 -6.86
N PHE A 84 27.02 3.11 -7.64
CA PHE A 84 26.53 3.02 -9.01
C PHE A 84 27.57 2.50 -10.01
N GLN A 85 28.87 2.56 -9.70
CA GLN A 85 29.92 2.06 -10.58
C GLN A 85 30.06 0.54 -10.53
N THR A 86 29.62 -0.08 -9.43
CA THR A 86 29.70 -1.53 -9.21
C THR A 86 28.49 -2.29 -9.79
N MET A 87 27.38 -1.60 -10.07
CA MET A 87 26.12 -2.21 -10.52
C MET A 87 26.03 -2.20 -12.06
N GLN A 88 25.89 -3.38 -12.67
CA GLN A 88 25.65 -3.44 -14.11
C GLN A 88 24.25 -2.92 -14.44
N LYS A 89 24.12 -2.12 -15.52
CA LYS A 89 22.82 -1.59 -15.98
C LYS A 89 21.76 -2.68 -16.21
N LYS A 90 22.20 -3.90 -16.54
CA LYS A 90 21.34 -5.08 -16.71
C LYS A 90 20.69 -5.52 -15.40
N ASP A 91 21.43 -5.53 -14.31
CA ASP A 91 20.92 -5.95 -13.00
C ASP A 91 19.88 -4.96 -12.48
N LEU A 92 20.09 -3.67 -12.70
CA LEU A 92 19.10 -2.63 -12.39
C LEU A 92 17.80 -2.85 -13.18
N PHE A 93 17.88 -3.11 -14.49
CA PHE A 93 16.67 -3.34 -15.29
C PHE A 93 15.89 -4.59 -14.83
N ILE A 94 16.60 -5.68 -14.53
CA ILE A 94 16.00 -6.92 -14.03
C ILE A 94 15.35 -6.69 -12.66
N LEU A 95 16.02 -5.97 -11.75
CA LEU A 95 15.49 -5.62 -10.44
C LEU A 95 14.16 -4.85 -10.57
N ILE A 96 14.16 -3.80 -11.39
CA ILE A 96 12.97 -2.97 -11.65
C ILE A 96 11.81 -3.82 -12.19
N LEU A 97 12.09 -4.73 -13.12
CA LEU A 97 11.09 -5.60 -13.73
C LEU A 97 10.50 -6.59 -12.70
N ILE A 98 11.35 -7.24 -11.90
CA ILE A 98 10.92 -8.18 -10.86
C ILE A 98 10.08 -7.47 -9.82
N ASP A 99 10.50 -6.29 -9.38
CA ASP A 99 9.82 -5.48 -8.37
C ASP A 99 8.46 -4.97 -8.86
N ALA A 100 8.38 -4.53 -10.11
CA ALA A 100 7.11 -4.15 -10.72
C ALA A 100 6.18 -5.36 -10.85
N CYS A 101 6.72 -6.51 -11.28
CA CYS A 101 5.95 -7.74 -11.44
C CYS A 101 5.37 -8.21 -10.10
N ILE A 102 6.20 -8.30 -9.05
CA ILE A 102 5.73 -8.75 -7.73
C ILE A 102 4.72 -7.79 -7.11
N TYR A 103 4.87 -6.48 -7.31
CA TYR A 103 3.89 -5.50 -6.85
C TYR A 103 2.54 -5.69 -7.55
N VAL A 104 2.53 -5.80 -8.89
CA VAL A 104 1.29 -6.00 -9.66
C VAL A 104 0.65 -7.34 -9.34
N LEU A 105 1.43 -8.41 -9.21
CA LEU A 105 0.93 -9.74 -8.85
C LEU A 105 0.30 -9.75 -7.46
N LEU A 106 0.97 -9.18 -6.45
CA LEU A 106 0.44 -9.10 -5.09
C LEU A 106 -0.85 -8.27 -5.06
N SER A 107 -0.85 -7.12 -5.73
CA SER A 107 -2.00 -6.22 -5.80
C SER A 107 -3.20 -6.89 -6.50
N SER A 108 -2.95 -7.61 -7.61
CA SER A 108 -3.95 -8.41 -8.32
C SER A 108 -4.48 -9.56 -7.45
N LEU A 109 -3.61 -10.24 -6.72
CA LEU A 109 -3.99 -11.33 -5.81
C LEU A 109 -4.91 -10.85 -4.70
N ILE A 110 -4.60 -9.71 -4.05
CA ILE A 110 -5.48 -9.13 -3.03
C ILE A 110 -6.82 -8.71 -3.64
N LEU A 111 -6.83 -8.10 -4.83
CA LEU A 111 -8.09 -7.77 -5.52
C LEU A 111 -8.92 -9.01 -5.82
N LEU A 112 -8.29 -10.11 -6.26
CA LEU A 112 -8.97 -11.37 -6.53
C LEU A 112 -9.58 -11.93 -5.24
N ILE A 113 -8.78 -12.02 -4.17
CA ILE A 113 -9.21 -12.54 -2.86
C ILE A 113 -10.36 -11.71 -2.28
N ALA A 114 -10.24 -10.38 -2.30
CA ALA A 114 -11.27 -9.48 -1.78
C ALA A 114 -12.57 -9.52 -2.60
N ARG A 115 -12.51 -9.99 -3.85
CA ARG A 115 -13.67 -10.17 -4.74
C ARG A 115 -14.23 -11.59 -4.74
N LEU A 116 -13.56 -12.57 -4.13
CA LEU A 116 -14.13 -13.90 -3.96
C LEU A 116 -15.41 -13.79 -3.11
N PRO A 117 -16.53 -14.38 -3.54
CA PRO A 117 -17.79 -14.34 -2.81
C PRO A 117 -17.71 -15.29 -1.61
N ILE A 118 -16.89 -14.94 -0.62
CA ILE A 118 -16.84 -15.64 0.65
C ILE A 118 -18.10 -15.21 1.39
N ARG A 119 -18.95 -16.19 1.69
CA ARG A 119 -20.35 -16.09 2.15
C ARG A 119 -20.63 -15.17 3.34
N HIS A 120 -19.58 -14.70 4.04
CA HIS A 120 -19.68 -13.81 5.21
C HIS A 120 -18.94 -12.47 5.09
N TRP A 121 -18.19 -12.21 4.00
CA TRP A 121 -17.43 -10.97 3.84
C TRP A 121 -17.69 -10.32 2.49
N GLN A 122 -18.81 -9.61 2.37
CA GLN A 122 -19.08 -8.77 1.21
C GLN A 122 -18.37 -7.43 1.40
N PHE A 123 -17.07 -7.39 1.09
CA PHE A 123 -16.33 -6.12 1.08
C PHE A 123 -16.91 -5.17 0.04
N SER A 124 -17.12 -3.92 0.44
CA SER A 124 -17.42 -2.85 -0.50
C SER A 124 -16.25 -2.69 -1.49
N GLU A 125 -16.54 -2.24 -2.71
CA GLU A 125 -15.51 -1.96 -3.71
C GLU A 125 -14.49 -0.94 -3.22
N LYS A 126 -14.95 0.03 -2.43
CA LYS A 126 -14.09 1.07 -1.83
C LYS A 126 -13.13 0.44 -0.82
N ASP A 127 -13.63 -0.47 0.01
CA ASP A 127 -12.84 -1.13 1.05
C ASP A 127 -11.83 -2.10 0.43
N THR A 128 -12.23 -2.82 -0.62
CA THR A 128 -11.34 -3.68 -1.40
C THR A 128 -10.14 -2.90 -1.94
N ILE A 129 -10.38 -1.71 -2.50
CA ILE A 129 -9.32 -0.86 -3.04
C ILE A 129 -8.44 -0.31 -1.91
N ALA A 130 -9.03 0.11 -0.79
CA ALA A 130 -8.26 0.55 0.38
C ALA A 130 -7.35 -0.56 0.91
N ILE A 131 -7.86 -1.78 1.06
CA ILE A 131 -7.10 -2.95 1.51
C ILE A 131 -5.98 -3.28 0.52
N MET A 132 -6.26 -3.25 -0.78
CA MET A 132 -5.27 -3.48 -1.83
C MET A 132 -4.11 -2.48 -1.75
N PHE A 133 -4.41 -1.19 -1.59
CA PHE A 133 -3.37 -0.17 -1.42
C PHE A 133 -2.60 -0.35 -0.11
N CYS A 134 -3.29 -0.62 0.99
CA CYS A 134 -2.64 -0.87 2.28
C CYS A 134 -1.73 -2.11 2.26
N ALA A 135 -2.13 -3.19 1.59
CA ALA A 135 -1.36 -4.43 1.52
C ALA A 135 -0.14 -4.33 0.58
N SER A 136 -0.27 -3.58 -0.52
CA SER A 136 0.78 -3.49 -1.55
C SER A 136 1.82 -2.43 -1.24
N MET A 137 1.45 -1.39 -0.48
CA MET A 137 2.30 -0.24 -0.22
C MET A 137 3.21 -0.49 0.99
N LYS A 138 4.39 -1.10 0.78
CA LYS A 138 5.40 -1.21 1.85
C LYS A 138 6.07 0.15 2.12
N THR A 139 6.28 0.46 3.40
CA THR A 139 6.83 1.76 3.83
C THR A 139 8.36 1.77 3.81
N LEU A 140 8.95 2.60 2.95
CA LEU A 140 10.41 2.81 2.86
C LEU A 140 11.05 3.11 4.23
N ALA A 141 10.43 3.99 5.02
CA ALA A 141 10.96 4.39 6.33
C ALA A 141 11.15 3.21 7.28
N MET A 142 10.25 2.21 7.24
CA MET A 142 10.40 0.99 8.03
C MET A 142 11.56 0.13 7.49
N GLY A 143 11.71 0.03 6.17
CA GLY A 143 12.81 -0.71 5.56
C GLY A 143 14.19 -0.11 5.88
N VAL A 144 14.32 1.22 5.82
CA VAL A 144 15.57 1.93 6.20
C VAL A 144 15.89 1.72 7.68
N SER A 145 14.88 1.82 8.56
CA SER A 145 15.07 1.59 10.00
C SER A 145 15.49 0.16 10.31
N LEU A 146 14.95 -0.82 9.58
CA LEU A 146 15.31 -2.23 9.72
C LEU A 146 16.75 -2.49 9.25
N ILE A 147 17.16 -1.94 8.11
CA ILE A 147 18.55 -2.06 7.61
C ILE A 147 19.51 -1.48 8.64
N ASN A 148 19.22 -0.28 9.16
CA ASN A 148 20.07 0.34 10.18
C ASN A 148 20.13 -0.48 11.48
N ALA A 149 19.03 -1.11 11.90
CA ALA A 149 19.02 -1.94 13.10
C ALA A 149 19.77 -3.28 12.91
N LEU A 150 19.69 -3.89 11.72
CA LEU A 150 20.38 -5.16 11.40
C LEU A 150 21.89 -4.97 11.23
N TYR A 151 22.30 -3.91 10.54
CA TYR A 151 23.70 -3.65 10.18
C TYR A 151 24.39 -2.64 11.11
N ASP A 152 23.80 -2.36 12.26
CA ASP A 152 24.29 -1.41 13.26
C ASP A 152 25.71 -1.70 13.78
N LYS A 153 26.18 -2.95 13.59
CA LYS A 153 27.49 -3.45 14.03
C LYS A 153 28.45 -3.80 12.90
N GLU A 154 28.01 -3.79 11.64
CA GLU A 154 28.91 -3.99 10.49
C GLU A 154 29.31 -2.66 9.88
N SER A 155 30.48 -2.63 9.24
CA SER A 155 31.20 -1.45 8.76
C SER A 155 30.33 -0.44 8.01
N THR A 156 30.59 0.85 8.26
CA THR A 156 29.90 2.05 7.73
C THR A 156 29.69 2.08 6.22
N HIS A 157 30.49 1.32 5.46
CA HIS A 157 30.35 1.18 4.01
C HIS A 157 29.10 0.39 3.57
N ILE A 158 28.68 -0.63 4.33
CA ILE A 158 27.58 -1.53 3.95
C ILE A 158 26.22 -0.84 4.21
N THR A 159 26.16 -0.02 5.27
CA THR A 159 24.97 0.74 5.69
C THR A 159 24.49 1.74 4.62
N GLY A 160 25.38 2.23 3.75
CA GLY A 160 25.02 3.14 2.67
C GLY A 160 24.64 2.47 1.34
N LEU A 161 25.07 1.22 1.11
CA LEU A 161 24.86 0.48 -0.14
C LEU A 161 23.53 -0.28 -0.14
N LEU A 162 23.15 -0.87 1.00
CA LEU A 162 21.92 -1.67 1.14
C LEU A 162 20.61 -0.89 0.94
N PRO A 163 20.48 0.37 1.37
CA PRO A 163 19.24 1.13 1.17
C PRO A 163 19.03 1.59 -0.28
N LEU A 164 20.04 1.52 -1.14
CA LEU A 164 19.98 2.01 -2.52
C LEU A 164 18.91 1.29 -3.38
N PRO A 165 18.92 -0.05 -3.51
CA PRO A 165 17.86 -0.77 -4.22
C PRO A 165 16.49 -0.54 -3.59
N LEU A 166 16.43 -0.38 -2.27
CA LEU A 166 15.19 -0.12 -1.54
C LEU A 166 14.54 1.22 -1.95
N ILE A 167 15.34 2.23 -2.27
CA ILE A 167 14.83 3.53 -2.73
C ILE A 167 14.35 3.48 -4.17
N ILE A 168 15.09 2.79 -5.04
CA ILE A 168 14.67 2.56 -6.43
C ILE A 168 13.33 1.83 -6.43
N TYR A 169 13.21 0.78 -5.59
CA TYR A 169 11.96 0.07 -5.37
C TYR A 169 10.82 1.00 -4.92
N HIS A 170 11.09 1.85 -3.92
CA HIS A 170 10.07 2.74 -3.39
C HIS A 170 9.57 3.77 -4.40
N ALA A 171 10.47 4.37 -5.19
CA ALA A 171 10.10 5.31 -6.23
C ALA A 171 9.21 4.64 -7.29
N LEU A 172 9.54 3.40 -7.68
CA LEU A 172 8.71 2.61 -8.60
C LEU A 172 7.35 2.26 -8.00
N GLN A 173 7.30 1.87 -6.73
CA GLN A 173 6.05 1.57 -6.03
C GLN A 173 5.10 2.78 -6.06
N LEU A 174 5.61 4.00 -5.89
CA LEU A 174 4.81 5.22 -5.98
C LEU A 174 4.28 5.47 -7.40
N ILE A 175 5.12 5.28 -8.43
CA ILE A 175 4.72 5.48 -9.83
C ILE A 175 3.65 4.44 -10.24
N ILE A 176 3.91 3.16 -9.98
CA ILE A 176 2.98 2.07 -10.31
C ILE A 176 1.68 2.23 -9.51
N GLY A 177 1.79 2.56 -8.22
CA GLY A 177 0.64 2.85 -7.36
C GLY A 177 -0.22 4.01 -7.88
N ALA A 178 0.41 5.09 -8.36
CA ALA A 178 -0.30 6.22 -8.97
C ALA A 178 -1.05 5.80 -10.25
N ILE A 179 -0.40 5.07 -11.16
CA ILE A 179 -1.03 4.55 -12.38
C ILE A 179 -2.21 3.63 -12.03
N GLN A 180 -2.01 2.71 -11.10
CA GLN A 180 -3.05 1.78 -10.65
C GLN A 180 -4.23 2.51 -10.01
N SER A 181 -3.99 3.59 -9.25
CA SER A 181 -5.06 4.40 -8.65
C SER A 181 -5.98 5.05 -9.69
N ILE A 182 -5.42 5.49 -10.82
CA ILE A 182 -6.17 6.07 -11.93
C ILE A 182 -7.05 5.00 -12.59
N LEU A 183 -6.48 3.82 -12.84
CA LEU A 183 -7.21 2.68 -13.43
C LEU A 183 -8.39 2.25 -12.54
N LEU A 184 -8.17 2.13 -11.22
CA LEU A 184 -9.21 1.75 -10.27
C LEU A 184 -10.29 2.82 -10.12
N LYS A 185 -9.92 4.10 -10.12
CA LYS A 185 -10.87 5.22 -10.13
C LYS A 185 -11.79 5.16 -11.36
N ASN A 186 -11.22 4.87 -12.53
CA ASN A 186 -11.99 4.73 -13.77
C ASN A 186 -12.90 3.49 -13.74
N TRP A 187 -12.44 2.39 -13.13
CA TRP A 187 -13.25 1.18 -12.94
C TRP A 187 -14.47 1.43 -12.04
N ILE A 188 -14.27 2.07 -10.87
CA ILE A 188 -15.37 2.45 -9.97
C ILE A 188 -16.35 3.38 -10.68
N LYS A 189 -15.86 4.42 -11.39
CA LYS A 189 -16.72 5.38 -12.09
C LYS A 189 -17.63 4.69 -13.09
N LYS A 190 -17.08 3.75 -13.89
CA LYS A 190 -17.85 2.93 -14.83
C LYS A 190 -18.93 2.09 -14.12
N LYS A 191 -18.59 1.52 -12.96
CA LYS A 191 -19.52 0.66 -12.20
C LYS A 191 -20.66 1.44 -11.54
N ILE A 192 -20.35 2.59 -10.95
CA ILE A 192 -21.36 3.53 -10.42
C ILE A 192 -22.30 3.98 -11.55
N GLN A 193 -21.75 4.40 -12.70
CA GLN A 193 -22.56 4.83 -13.83
C GLN A 193 -23.48 3.73 -14.36
N LYS A 194 -22.99 2.48 -14.42
CA LYS A 194 -23.80 1.32 -14.79
C LYS A 194 -24.93 1.07 -13.78
N SER A 195 -24.63 1.09 -12.48
CA SER A 195 -25.62 0.91 -11.41
C SER A 195 -26.70 2.00 -11.44
N THR A 196 -26.32 3.26 -11.63
CA THR A 196 -27.27 4.39 -11.71
C THR A 196 -28.16 4.29 -12.94
N LYS A 197 -27.63 3.83 -14.08
CA LYS A 197 -28.44 3.62 -15.29
C LYS A 197 -29.49 2.52 -15.07
N THR A 198 -29.08 1.38 -14.50
CA THR A 198 -30.01 0.27 -14.18
C THR A 198 -31.09 0.68 -13.17
N LEU A 199 -30.78 1.51 -12.18
CA LEU A 199 -31.76 2.04 -11.23
C LEU A 199 -32.75 3.00 -11.89
N LYS A 200 -32.27 3.90 -12.76
CA LYS A 200 -33.15 4.79 -13.54
C LYS A 200 -34.08 4.00 -14.46
N ASP A 201 -33.56 2.97 -15.14
CA ASP A 201 -34.36 2.12 -16.02
C ASP A 201 -35.45 1.36 -15.24
N LYS A 202 -35.13 0.83 -14.04
CA LYS A 202 -36.12 0.19 -13.15
C LYS A 202 -37.22 1.17 -12.70
N ASN A 203 -36.85 2.38 -12.27
CA ASN A 203 -37.81 3.38 -11.83
C ASN A 203 -38.71 3.87 -12.98
N TYR A 204 -38.16 4.01 -14.19
CA TYR A 204 -38.92 4.36 -15.39
C TYR A 204 -39.94 3.28 -15.76
N ILE A 205 -39.55 2.01 -15.69
CA ILE A 205 -40.45 0.88 -15.95
C ILE A 205 -41.57 0.85 -14.89
N GLN A 206 -41.24 1.06 -13.62
CA GLN A 206 -42.21 1.10 -12.52
C GLN A 206 -43.26 2.20 -12.73
N SER A 207 -42.85 3.42 -13.10
CA SER A 207 -43.80 4.53 -13.34
C SER A 207 -44.71 4.24 -14.54
N ARG A 208 -44.19 3.59 -15.58
CA ARG A 208 -44.97 3.19 -16.77
C ARG A 208 -46.05 2.15 -16.43
N TYR A 209 -45.78 1.22 -15.51
CA TYR A 209 -46.77 0.25 -15.04
C TYR A 209 -47.86 0.92 -14.20
N GLU A 210 -47.51 1.84 -13.31
CA GLU A 210 -48.48 2.58 -12.49
C GLU A 210 -49.41 3.48 -13.33
N ASP A 211 -48.88 4.12 -14.38
CA ASP A 211 -49.70 4.92 -15.31
C ASP A 211 -50.68 4.04 -16.11
N LYS A 212 -50.27 2.85 -16.53
CA LYS A 212 -51.14 1.87 -17.21
C LYS A 212 -52.25 1.36 -16.30
N LEU A 213 -51.94 1.05 -15.05
CA LEU A 213 -52.93 0.56 -14.08
C LEU A 213 -54.04 1.60 -13.85
N LYS A 214 -53.67 2.88 -13.70
CA LYS A 214 -54.63 3.98 -13.54
C LYS A 214 -55.51 4.17 -14.78
N THR A 215 -54.94 4.04 -15.98
CA THR A 215 -55.72 4.18 -17.22
C THR A 215 -56.71 3.03 -17.43
N ASP A 216 -56.35 1.80 -17.09
CA ASP A 216 -57.26 0.63 -17.13
C ASP A 216 -58.38 0.73 -16.06
N GLU A 217 -58.10 1.25 -14.85
CA GLU A 217 -59.12 1.53 -13.84
C GLU A 217 -60.10 2.63 -14.28
N THR A 218 -59.62 3.67 -14.98
CA THR A 218 -60.52 4.75 -15.42
C THR A 218 -61.44 4.30 -16.57
N GLN A 219 -60.98 3.36 -17.40
CA GLN A 219 -61.78 2.79 -18.49
C GLN A 219 -62.84 1.79 -17.99
N THR A 220 -62.54 0.99 -16.97
CA THR A 220 -63.52 0.05 -16.39
C THR A 220 -64.67 0.76 -15.66
N ILE A 221 -64.41 1.91 -15.03
CA ILE A 221 -65.43 2.74 -14.38
C ILE A 221 -66.38 3.38 -15.41
N ASN A 222 -65.88 3.80 -16.58
CA ASN A 222 -66.71 4.44 -17.62
C ASN A 222 -67.57 3.46 -18.46
N VAL A 223 -67.31 2.15 -18.41
CA VAL A 223 -68.07 1.13 -19.16
C VAL A 223 -69.19 0.50 -18.30
N THR A 224 -69.17 0.72 -16.99
CA THR A 224 -70.16 0.17 -16.04
C THR A 224 -71.25 1.17 -15.62
N SER A 225 -71.20 2.40 -16.16
CA SER A 225 -72.20 3.47 -16.03
C SER A 225 -72.99 3.66 -17.32
#